data_AF-A0A1Y3PS03-F1
#
_entry.id   AF-A0A1Y3PS03-F1
#
_cell.length_a   1.000
_cell.length_b   1.000
_cell.length_c   1.000
_cell.angle_alpha   90.00
_cell.angle_beta   90.00
_cell.angle_gamma   90.00
#
_symmetry.space_group_name_H-M   'P 1'
#
loop_
_entity.id
_entity.type
_entity.pdbx_description
1 polymer ?
#
loop_
_entity_poly.entity_id
_entity_poly.type
_entity_poly.pdbx_seq_one_letter_code
_entity_poly.pdbx_strand_id
1 'polypeptide(L)'
;MKKWNAGVWAGIAFALFSLTFFLLSLEFPYTGPVGPGPGFLPLWISGIMFVLSVFYILESIKDKDGPKEPMPRGAALRSVLFILACLVAYLILMPILGFILASVLFLFTLFVRHYKWYISIGAALLVTFFLFWLFGSVLNVSFPQGIFGW
;
A
#
# COMPACT_ATOMS: atom_id res chain seq x y z
N MET A 1 8.27 -14.59 34.20
CA MET A 1 8.09 -13.48 33.22
C MET A 1 7.40 -14.04 31.99
N LYS A 2 6.15 -13.61 31.70
CA LYS A 2 5.36 -14.08 30.56
C LYS A 2 6.07 -13.62 29.28
N LYS A 3 6.66 -14.53 28.49
CA LYS A 3 7.28 -14.18 27.20
C LYS A 3 6.17 -13.84 26.22
N TRP A 4 6.17 -12.61 25.70
CA TRP A 4 5.18 -12.17 24.72
C TRP A 4 5.53 -12.79 23.37
N ASN A 5 4.54 -13.40 22.72
CA ASN A 5 4.71 -14.03 21.41
C ASN A 5 4.89 -12.98 20.32
N ALA A 6 5.55 -13.35 19.21
CA ALA A 6 5.78 -12.45 18.06
C ALA A 6 4.48 -11.88 17.48
N GLY A 7 3.37 -12.62 17.58
CA GLY A 7 2.04 -12.13 17.21
C GLY A 7 1.59 -10.93 18.04
N VAL A 8 1.91 -10.89 19.33
CA VAL A 8 1.53 -9.75 20.19
C VAL A 8 2.32 -8.50 19.80
N TRP A 9 3.61 -8.64 19.50
CA TRP A 9 4.43 -7.54 19.01
C TRP A 9 3.97 -7.01 17.65
N ALA A 10 3.61 -7.91 16.73
CA ALA A 10 3.03 -7.53 15.44
C ALA A 10 1.71 -6.77 15.63
N GLY A 11 0.83 -7.28 16.50
CA GLY A 11 -0.43 -6.62 16.84
C GLY A 11 -0.23 -5.23 17.42
N ILE A 12 0.72 -5.05 18.36
CA ILE A 12 1.07 -3.74 18.92
C ILE A 12 1.57 -2.80 17.83
N ALA A 13 2.44 -3.27 16.92
CA ALA A 13 2.94 -2.45 15.82
C ALA A 13 1.81 -1.97 14.90
N PHE A 14 0.88 -2.85 14.53
CA PHE A 14 -0.30 -2.47 13.75
C PHE A 14 -1.26 -1.55 14.52
N ALA A 15 -1.42 -1.74 15.82
CA ALA A 15 -2.24 -0.87 16.68
C ALA A 15 -1.65 0.55 16.74
N LEU A 16 -0.34 0.67 16.92
CA LEU A 16 0.33 1.98 16.91
C LEU A 16 0.25 2.65 15.53
N PHE A 17 0.51 1.91 14.46
CA PHE A 17 0.40 2.44 13.10
C PHE A 17 -1.03 2.88 12.74
N SER A 18 -2.03 2.08 13.08
CA SER A 18 -3.43 2.45 12.85
C SER A 18 -3.81 3.67 13.69
N LEU A 19 -3.41 3.73 14.96
CA LEU A 19 -3.70 4.86 15.83
C LEU A 19 -3.07 6.16 15.31
N THR A 20 -1.81 6.13 14.84
CA THR A 20 -1.17 7.33 14.30
C THR A 20 -1.88 7.84 13.05
N PHE A 21 -2.24 6.97 12.11
CA PHE A 21 -2.98 7.36 10.92
C PHE A 21 -4.42 7.81 11.22
N PHE A 22 -5.05 7.22 12.24
CA PHE A 22 -6.37 7.65 12.71
C PHE A 22 -6.31 9.07 13.26
N LEU A 23 -5.35 9.37 14.14
CA LEU A 23 -5.16 10.71 14.67
C LEU A 23 -4.82 11.72 13.57
N LEU A 24 -3.91 11.36 12.65
CA LEU A 24 -3.56 12.19 11.51
C LEU A 24 -4.77 12.47 10.61
N SER A 25 -5.66 11.49 10.43
CA SER A 25 -6.87 11.66 9.62
C SER A 25 -7.84 12.70 10.16
N LEU A 26 -7.85 12.92 11.48
CA LEU A 26 -8.70 13.91 12.14
C LEU A 26 -8.24 15.35 11.87
N GLU A 27 -6.96 15.53 11.49
CA GLU A 27 -6.42 16.83 11.09
C GLU A 27 -6.87 17.23 9.66
N PHE A 28 -7.37 16.27 8.87
CA PHE A 28 -7.85 16.51 7.51
C PHE A 28 -9.37 16.69 7.46
N PRO A 29 -9.89 17.53 6.54
CA PRO A 29 -11.33 17.67 6.36
C PRO A 29 -12.00 16.33 6.03
N TYR A 30 -13.03 15.99 6.81
CA TYR A 30 -13.84 14.78 6.58
C TYR A 30 -14.73 14.93 5.33
N THR A 31 -15.16 16.15 5.03
CA THR A 31 -15.95 16.49 3.82
C THR A 31 -15.24 17.57 3.03
N GLY A 32 -15.41 17.53 1.71
CA GLY A 32 -14.89 18.52 0.77
C GLY A 32 -15.98 19.06 -0.15
N PRO A 33 -15.67 20.06 -0.99
CA PRO A 33 -16.65 20.78 -1.82
C PRO A 33 -17.43 19.92 -2.82
N VAL A 34 -16.88 18.77 -3.20
CA VAL A 34 -17.43 17.87 -4.24
C VAL A 34 -17.65 16.44 -3.74
N GLY A 35 -17.48 16.16 -2.44
CA GLY A 35 -17.61 14.80 -1.91
C GLY A 35 -16.85 14.55 -0.59
N PRO A 36 -16.56 13.28 -0.25
CA PRO A 36 -15.77 12.95 0.94
C PRO A 36 -14.38 13.60 0.87
N GLY A 37 -13.97 14.22 1.97
CA GLY A 37 -12.69 14.91 2.07
C GLY A 37 -11.53 13.93 2.25
N PRO A 38 -10.28 14.43 2.17
CA PRO A 38 -9.09 13.59 2.25
C PRO A 38 -8.95 12.82 3.58
N GLY A 39 -9.60 13.29 4.65
CA GLY A 39 -9.64 12.60 5.96
C GLY A 39 -10.63 11.43 6.02
N PHE A 40 -11.59 11.33 5.09
CA PHE A 40 -12.65 10.32 5.14
C PHE A 40 -12.12 8.88 5.08
N LEU A 41 -11.38 8.54 4.01
CA LEU A 41 -10.87 7.17 3.83
C LEU A 41 -9.84 6.78 4.90
N PRO A 42 -8.85 7.62 5.24
CA PRO A 42 -7.89 7.29 6.28
C PRO A 42 -8.56 7.03 7.62
N LEU A 43 -9.60 7.78 8.00
CA LEU A 43 -10.33 7.61 9.27
C LEU A 43 -10.97 6.21 9.38
N TRP A 44 -11.70 5.78 8.35
CA TRP A 44 -12.38 4.48 8.38
C TRP A 44 -11.40 3.30 8.34
N ILE A 45 -10.41 3.35 7.43
CA ILE A 45 -9.45 2.27 7.27
C ILE A 45 -8.60 2.10 8.54
N SER A 46 -8.09 3.21 9.07
CA SER A 46 -7.28 3.17 10.30
C SER A 46 -8.12 2.77 11.52
N GLY A 47 -9.36 3.23 11.64
CA GLY A 47 -10.26 2.84 12.73
C GLY A 47 -10.57 1.33 12.73
N ILE A 48 -10.96 0.78 11.57
CA ILE A 48 -11.21 -0.67 11.42
C ILE A 48 -9.94 -1.46 11.71
N MET A 49 -8.79 -1.01 11.19
CA MET A 49 -7.52 -1.68 11.41
C MET A 49 -7.10 -1.66 12.88
N PHE A 50 -7.35 -0.57 13.60
CA PHE A 50 -7.10 -0.49 15.04
C PHE A 50 -7.93 -1.53 15.80
N VAL A 51 -9.24 -1.61 15.52
CA VAL A 51 -10.12 -2.60 16.14
C VAL A 51 -9.66 -4.04 15.87
N LEU A 52 -9.32 -4.37 14.62
CA LEU A 52 -8.81 -5.69 14.25
C LEU A 52 -7.47 -6.01 14.94
N SER A 53 -6.57 -5.02 15.07
CA SER A 53 -5.30 -5.21 15.75
C SER A 53 -5.47 -5.51 17.24
N VAL A 54 -6.45 -4.88 17.91
CA VAL A 54 -6.79 -5.17 19.31
C VAL A 54 -7.32 -6.59 19.45
N PHE A 55 -8.23 -7.02 18.56
CA PHE A 55 -8.70 -8.41 18.57
C PHE A 55 -7.56 -9.41 18.36
N TYR A 56 -6.66 -9.14 17.42
CA TYR A 56 -5.48 -9.97 17.16
C TYR A 56 -4.52 -10.04 18.35
N ILE A 57 -4.31 -8.94 19.07
CA ILE A 57 -3.54 -8.93 20.33
C ILE A 57 -4.20 -9.84 21.38
N LEU A 58 -5.52 -9.71 21.57
CA LEU A 58 -6.26 -10.51 22.53
C LEU A 58 -6.20 -12.01 22.22
N GLU A 59 -6.26 -12.36 20.93
CA GLU A 59 -6.10 -13.73 20.46
C GLU A 59 -4.65 -14.22 20.65
N SER A 60 -3.65 -13.43 20.26
CA SER A 60 -2.23 -13.79 20.38
C SER A 60 -1.73 -13.86 21.83
N ILE A 61 -2.42 -13.25 22.80
CA ILE A 61 -2.13 -13.41 24.23
C ILE A 61 -2.67 -14.75 24.76
N LYS A 62 -3.76 -15.26 24.17
CA LYS A 62 -4.36 -16.56 24.50
C LYS A 62 -3.62 -17.71 23.82
N ASP A 63 -3.18 -17.50 22.59
CA ASP A 63 -2.41 -18.49 21.84
C ASP A 63 -0.92 -18.47 22.24
N LYS A 64 -0.45 -19.58 22.81
CA LYS A 64 0.93 -19.74 23.28
C LYS A 64 1.89 -20.22 22.20
N ASP A 65 1.40 -20.72 21.06
CA ASP A 65 2.25 -21.33 20.03
C ASP A 65 2.90 -20.33 19.06
N GLY A 66 2.57 -19.03 19.15
CA GLY A 66 3.10 -18.01 18.26
C GLY A 66 2.65 -18.17 16.80
N PRO A 67 2.96 -17.20 15.91
CA PRO A 67 2.61 -17.33 14.50
C PRO A 67 3.31 -18.56 13.91
N LYS A 68 2.52 -19.55 13.47
CA LYS A 68 3.02 -20.76 12.78
C LYS A 68 3.41 -20.49 11.33
N GLU A 69 3.22 -19.27 10.83
CA GLU A 69 3.57 -18.95 9.45
C GLU A 69 5.09 -18.88 9.26
N PRO A 70 5.65 -19.72 8.36
CA PRO A 70 7.07 -19.68 8.08
C PRO A 70 7.41 -18.36 7.37
N MET A 71 8.30 -17.58 7.99
CA MET A 71 8.89 -16.39 7.39
C MET A 71 9.44 -16.75 6.00
N PRO A 72 9.16 -15.95 4.94
CA PRO A 72 9.58 -16.30 3.58
C PRO A 72 11.10 -16.44 3.51
N ARG A 73 11.59 -17.64 3.18
CA ARG A 73 13.02 -17.95 3.03
C ARG A 73 13.36 -18.21 1.56
N GLY A 74 14.61 -17.93 1.17
CA GLY A 74 15.13 -18.25 -0.16
C GLY A 74 14.49 -17.44 -1.30
N ALA A 75 13.87 -18.13 -2.24
CA ALA A 75 13.29 -17.53 -3.46
C ALA A 75 12.13 -16.56 -3.17
N ALA A 76 11.36 -16.81 -2.10
CA ALA A 76 10.30 -15.91 -1.66
C ALA A 76 10.86 -14.57 -1.16
N LEU A 77 11.92 -14.61 -0.33
CA LEU A 77 12.57 -13.40 0.17
C LEU A 77 13.16 -12.55 -0.96
N ARG A 78 13.79 -13.18 -1.96
CA ARG A 78 14.31 -12.48 -3.14
C ARG A 78 13.20 -11.80 -3.95
N SER A 79 12.03 -12.44 -4.05
CA SER A 79 10.88 -11.86 -4.75
C SER A 79 10.32 -10.66 -3.98
N VAL A 80 10.21 -10.75 -2.65
CA VAL A 80 9.82 -9.63 -1.79
C VAL A 80 10.80 -8.46 -1.92
N LEU A 81 12.11 -8.72 -1.81
CA LEU A 81 13.14 -7.69 -1.96
C LEU A 81 13.12 -7.04 -3.34
N PHE A 82 12.86 -7.82 -4.40
CA PHE A 82 12.72 -7.28 -5.75
C PHE A 82 11.52 -6.34 -5.88
N ILE A 83 10.35 -6.72 -5.36
CA ILE A 83 9.15 -5.86 -5.37
C ILE A 83 9.43 -4.56 -4.60
N LEU A 84 10.06 -4.65 -3.43
CA LEU A 84 10.46 -3.47 -2.64
C LEU A 84 11.42 -2.57 -3.41
N ALA A 85 12.42 -3.14 -4.08
CA ALA A 85 13.35 -2.39 -4.90
C ALA A 85 12.65 -1.69 -6.08
N CYS A 86 11.73 -2.38 -6.77
CA CYS A 86 10.91 -1.78 -7.82
C CYS A 86 10.03 -0.64 -7.30
N LEU A 87 9.49 -0.76 -6.08
CA LEU A 87 8.69 0.29 -5.45
C LEU A 87 9.53 1.53 -5.12
N VAL A 88 10.73 1.34 -4.57
CA VAL A 88 11.67 2.44 -4.30
C VAL A 88 12.07 3.12 -5.62
N ALA A 89 12.38 2.34 -6.65
CA ALA A 89 12.66 2.88 -7.98
C ALA A 89 11.48 3.69 -8.53
N TYR A 90 10.25 3.19 -8.39
CA TYR A 90 9.04 3.90 -8.81
C TYR A 90 8.90 5.26 -8.12
N LEU A 91 9.13 5.34 -6.80
CA LEU A 91 9.07 6.61 -6.06
C LEU A 91 10.10 7.63 -6.54
N ILE A 92 11.30 7.18 -6.93
CA ILE A 92 12.36 8.04 -7.47
C ILE A 92 12.05 8.47 -8.90
N LEU A 93 11.50 7.57 -9.72
CA LEU A 93 11.20 7.82 -11.13
C LEU A 93 9.94 8.65 -11.32
N MET A 94 8.95 8.56 -10.42
CA MET A 94 7.67 9.28 -10.52
C MET A 94 7.84 10.80 -10.72
N PRO A 95 8.63 11.54 -9.93
CA PRO A 95 8.80 12.99 -10.15
C PRO A 95 9.58 13.33 -11.44
N ILE A 96 10.33 12.39 -12.01
CA ILE A 96 11.15 12.59 -13.21
C ILE A 96 10.33 12.30 -14.48
N LEU A 97 9.69 11.13 -14.51
CA LEU A 97 9.00 10.59 -15.68
C LEU A 97 7.50 10.91 -15.72
N GLY A 98 6.92 11.30 -14.59
CA GLY A 98 5.47 11.47 -14.44
C GLY A 98 4.75 10.16 -14.10
N PHE A 99 3.49 10.28 -13.70
CA PHE A 99 2.69 9.15 -13.22
C PHE A 99 2.56 8.02 -14.26
N ILE A 100 2.27 8.35 -15.52
CA ILE A 100 1.98 7.36 -16.56
C ILE A 100 3.21 6.50 -16.86
N LEU A 101 4.33 7.13 -17.22
CA LEU A 101 5.55 6.40 -17.59
C LEU A 101 6.13 5.60 -16.43
N ALA A 102 6.17 6.20 -15.22
CA ALA A 102 6.66 5.49 -14.04
C ALA A 102 5.79 4.27 -13.71
N SER A 103 4.46 4.40 -13.79
CA SER A 103 3.52 3.31 -13.47
C SER A 103 3.59 2.18 -14.49
N VAL A 104 3.67 2.51 -15.78
CA VAL A 104 3.82 1.51 -16.84
C VAL A 104 5.12 0.73 -16.66
N LEU A 105 6.24 1.42 -16.39
CA LEU A 105 7.53 0.76 -16.17
C LEU A 105 7.50 -0.14 -14.94
N PHE A 106 6.94 0.34 -13.83
CA PHE A 106 6.77 -0.43 -12.59
C PHE A 106 5.92 -1.68 -12.80
N LEU A 107 4.71 -1.53 -13.35
CA LEU A 107 3.78 -2.64 -13.58
C LEU A 107 4.31 -3.64 -14.61
N PHE A 108 4.92 -3.16 -15.70
CA PHE A 108 5.53 -4.02 -16.70
C PHE A 108 6.63 -4.90 -16.09
N THR A 109 7.50 -4.30 -15.26
CA THR A 109 8.59 -5.02 -14.58
C THR A 109 8.08 -6.12 -13.66
N LEU A 110 6.92 -5.91 -13.02
CA LEU A 110 6.27 -6.92 -12.19
C LEU A 110 5.60 -8.03 -13.02
N PHE A 111 4.86 -7.64 -14.07
CA PHE A 111 4.05 -8.56 -14.85
C PHE A 111 4.86 -9.41 -15.82
N VAL A 112 5.96 -8.89 -16.39
CA VAL A 112 6.82 -9.65 -17.31
C VAL A 112 7.43 -10.91 -16.68
N ARG A 113 7.51 -10.96 -15.35
CA ARG A 113 7.98 -12.14 -14.62
C ARG A 113 6.96 -13.29 -14.57
N HIS A 114 5.68 -12.99 -14.75
CA HIS A 114 4.58 -13.96 -14.62
C HIS A 114 3.79 -14.17 -15.92
N TYR A 115 3.82 -13.19 -16.83
CA TYR A 115 3.07 -13.18 -18.09
C TYR A 115 3.97 -12.90 -19.28
N LYS A 116 3.48 -13.23 -20.49
CA LYS A 116 4.17 -12.92 -21.76
C LYS A 116 4.29 -11.41 -21.95
N TRP A 117 5.40 -10.94 -22.51
CA TRP A 117 5.73 -9.51 -22.60
C TRP A 117 4.63 -8.63 -23.23
N TYR A 118 3.93 -9.12 -24.25
CA TYR A 118 2.81 -8.40 -24.89
C TYR A 118 1.57 -8.27 -23.97
N ILE A 119 1.29 -9.29 -23.14
CA ILE A 119 0.21 -9.22 -22.15
C ILE A 119 0.62 -8.26 -21.03
N SER A 120 1.88 -8.34 -20.59
CA SER A 120 2.41 -7.49 -19.52
C SER A 120 2.36 -6.00 -19.87
N ILE A 121 2.76 -5.63 -21.10
CA ILE A 121 2.71 -4.23 -21.52
C ILE A 121 1.27 -3.75 -21.71
N GLY A 122 0.40 -4.59 -22.28
CA GLY A 122 -1.02 -4.27 -22.44
C GLY A 122 -1.73 -4.07 -21.10
N ALA A 123 -1.50 -4.96 -20.14
CA ALA A 123 -2.06 -4.87 -18.80
C ALA A 123 -1.50 -3.65 -18.05
N ALA A 124 -0.19 -3.38 -18.14
CA ALA A 124 0.44 -2.22 -17.50
C ALA A 124 -0.15 -0.90 -18.02
N LEU A 125 -0.32 -0.77 -19.35
CA LEU A 125 -0.95 0.39 -19.96
C LEU A 125 -2.41 0.52 -19.51
N LEU A 126 -3.21 -0.55 -19.64
CA LEU A 126 -4.62 -0.55 -19.30
C LEU A 126 -4.85 -0.13 -17.85
N VAL A 127 -4.15 -0.76 -16.90
CA VAL A 127 -4.28 -0.44 -15.47
C VAL A 127 -3.84 1.00 -15.19
N THR A 128 -2.71 1.44 -15.77
CA THR A 128 -2.22 2.81 -15.56
C THR A 128 -3.21 3.86 -16.08
N PHE A 129 -3.72 3.70 -17.30
CA PHE A 129 -4.69 4.63 -17.88
C PHE A 129 -6.02 4.61 -17.13
N PHE A 130 -6.48 3.42 -16.72
CA PHE A 130 -7.69 3.30 -15.91
C PHE A 130 -7.55 4.04 -14.57
N LEU A 131 -6.43 3.87 -13.87
CA LEU A 131 -6.15 4.58 -12.62
C LEU A 131 -6.02 6.08 -12.85
N PHE A 132 -5.33 6.50 -13.90
CA PHE A 132 -5.21 7.92 -14.26
C PHE A 132 -6.59 8.55 -14.48
N TRP A 133 -7.47 7.88 -15.21
CA TRP A 133 -8.83 8.35 -15.44
C TRP A 133 -9.69 8.34 -14.17
N LEU A 134 -9.67 7.24 -13.41
CA LEU A 134 -10.44 7.10 -12.18
C LEU A 134 -10.05 8.16 -11.16
N PHE A 135 -8.76 8.32 -10.89
CA PHE A 135 -8.30 9.24 -9.86
C PHE A 135 -8.24 10.68 -10.35
N GLY A 136 -7.87 10.90 -11.61
CA GLY A 136 -7.76 12.24 -12.19
C GLY A 136 -9.13 12.86 -12.49
N SER A 137 -10.04 12.11 -13.10
CA SER A 137 -11.35 12.63 -13.51
C SER A 137 -12.46 12.40 -12.48
N VAL A 138 -12.48 11.25 -11.79
CA VAL A 138 -13.56 10.95 -10.82
C VAL A 138 -13.21 11.51 -9.44
N LEU A 139 -11.97 11.32 -8.98
CA LEU A 139 -11.54 11.72 -7.63
C LEU A 139 -10.80 13.07 -7.59
N ASN A 140 -10.58 13.73 -8.73
CA ASN A 140 -9.88 15.01 -8.85
C ASN A 140 -8.52 15.06 -8.11
N VAL A 141 -7.76 13.97 -8.18
CA VAL A 141 -6.42 13.87 -7.58
C VAL A 141 -5.38 14.43 -8.54
N SER A 142 -4.56 15.36 -8.06
CA SER A 142 -3.43 15.90 -8.81
C SER A 142 -2.30 14.89 -8.89
N PHE A 143 -1.90 14.53 -10.11
CA PHE A 143 -0.75 13.67 -10.36
C PHE A 143 0.52 14.47 -10.65
N PRO A 144 1.71 13.97 -10.28
CA PRO A 144 2.97 14.55 -10.73
C PRO A 144 3.06 14.44 -12.25
N GLN A 145 3.04 15.60 -12.92
CA GLN A 145 3.40 15.71 -14.32
C GLN A 145 4.93 15.64 -14.39
N GLY A 146 5.45 14.70 -15.17
CA GLY A 146 6.90 14.51 -15.27
C GLY A 146 7.58 15.72 -15.91
N ILE A 147 8.90 15.66 -16.07
CA ILE A 147 9.68 16.69 -16.78
C ILE A 147 9.13 16.91 -18.21
N PHE A 148 8.44 15.91 -18.78
CA PHE A 148 7.82 15.98 -20.10
C PHE A 148 6.47 16.70 -20.16
N GLY A 149 5.88 17.12 -19.02
CA GLY A 149 4.64 17.90 -18.98
C GLY A 149 3.33 17.10 -19.08
N TRP A 150 3.40 15.77 -18.86
CA TRP A 150 2.26 14.85 -18.83
C TRP A 150 2.42 13.85 -17.68
#